data_AF-A0A1F6BMT6-F1
#
_entry.id   AF-A0A1F6BMT6-F1
#
_cell.length_a   1.000
_cell.length_b   1.000
_cell.length_c   1.000
_cell.angle_alpha   90.00
_cell.angle_beta   90.00
_cell.angle_gamma   90.00
#
_symmetry.space_group_name_H-M   'P 1'
#
loop_
_entity.id
_entity.type
_entity.pdbx_description
1 polymer ?
#
loop_
_entity_poly.entity_id
_entity_poly.type
_entity_poly.pdbx_seq_one_letter_code
_entity_poly.pdbx_strand_id
1 'polypeptide(L)'
;MQFSGLTPKKVKEILDKYGKDDGLKKDKIHEFFRMFKDKNYCILIFLKNPIGIKPFEIDKTGFGAMSAWIIAKNISKVKRC
;
A
#
# COMPACT_ATOMS: atom_id res chain seq x y z
N MET A 1 7.42 -2.13 8.48
CA MET A 1 7.08 -1.85 9.90
C MET A 1 5.63 -2.22 10.12
N GLN A 2 5.27 -2.74 11.29
CA GLN A 2 3.92 -3.23 11.57
C GLN A 2 3.38 -2.67 12.88
N PHE A 3 2.09 -2.35 12.92
CA PHE A 3 1.37 -1.85 14.08
C PHE A 3 0.11 -2.68 14.33
N SER A 4 -0.16 -3.01 15.59
CA SER A 4 -1.38 -3.66 16.06
C SER A 4 -1.97 -2.88 17.25
N GLY A 5 -3.24 -3.15 17.60
CA GLY A 5 -3.90 -2.43 18.70
C GLY A 5 -3.99 -0.93 18.42
N LEU A 6 -4.34 -0.59 17.18
CA LEU A 6 -4.47 0.79 16.73
C LEU A 6 -5.67 1.47 17.40
N THR A 7 -5.47 2.74 17.74
CA THR A 7 -6.52 3.63 18.23
C THR A 7 -6.60 4.83 17.29
N PRO A 8 -7.70 5.61 17.29
CA PRO A 8 -7.80 6.80 16.46
C PRO A 8 -6.61 7.75 16.65
N LYS A 9 -6.11 7.89 17.88
CA LYS A 9 -4.91 8.69 18.16
C LYS A 9 -3.67 8.17 17.40
N LYS A 10 -3.39 6.86 17.49
CA LYS A 10 -2.26 6.24 16.78
C LYS A 10 -2.42 6.31 15.26
N VAL A 11 -3.63 6.14 14.73
CA VAL A 11 -3.90 6.28 13.30
C VAL A 11 -3.56 7.69 12.82
N LYS A 12 -3.98 8.71 13.59
CA LYS A 12 -3.64 10.11 13.28
C LYS A 12 -2.14 10.34 13.29
N GLU A 13 -1.42 9.84 14.31
CA GLU A 13 0.05 9.94 14.39
C GLU A 13 0.75 9.25 13.21
N ILE A 14 0.27 8.08 12.78
CA ILE A 14 0.81 7.37 11.61
C ILE A 14 0.59 8.18 10.33
N LEU A 15 -0.62 8.71 10.11
CA LEU A 15 -0.94 9.52 8.94
C LEU A 15 -0.15 10.84 8.92
N ASP A 16 -0.02 11.51 10.06
CA ASP A 16 0.74 12.75 10.19
C ASP A 16 2.23 12.50 9.91
N LYS A 17 2.77 11.35 10.32
CA LYS A 17 4.18 10.99 10.14
C LYS A 17 4.53 10.46 8.75
N TYR A 18 3.72 9.56 8.21
CA TYR A 18 4.05 8.80 6.99
C TYR A 18 3.17 9.12 5.79
N GLY A 19 2.05 9.84 5.97
CA GLY A 19 1.07 10.04 4.90
C GLY A 19 1.67 10.72 3.66
N LYS A 20 2.60 11.66 3.84
CA LYS A 20 3.30 12.29 2.71
C LYS A 20 4.12 11.29 1.90
N ASP A 21 4.87 10.42 2.59
CA ASP A 21 5.76 9.43 1.96
C ASP A 21 4.96 8.26 1.35
N ASP A 22 3.74 8.01 1.84
CA ASP A 22 2.76 7.09 1.29
C ASP A 22 1.95 7.68 0.11
N GLY A 23 2.35 8.87 -0.37
CA GLY A 23 1.72 9.53 -1.52
C GLY A 23 0.38 10.22 -1.23
N LEU A 24 -0.01 10.34 0.05
CA LEU A 24 -1.23 11.05 0.44
C LEU A 24 -1.00 12.56 0.40
N LYS A 25 -1.89 13.28 -0.28
CA LYS A 25 -1.90 14.74 -0.24
C LYS A 25 -2.39 15.23 1.12
N LYS A 26 -1.83 16.36 1.60
CA LYS A 26 -2.15 16.91 2.93
C LYS A 26 -3.63 17.21 3.12
N ASP A 27 -4.28 17.76 2.10
CA ASP A 27 -5.72 18.08 2.09
C ASP A 27 -6.62 16.83 2.19
N LYS A 28 -6.08 15.65 1.85
CA LYS A 28 -6.78 14.36 1.91
C LYS A 28 -6.59 13.60 3.21
N ILE A 29 -5.69 14.02 4.09
CA ILE A 29 -5.38 13.30 5.35
C ILE A 29 -6.64 13.11 6.22
N HIS A 30 -7.54 14.10 6.28
CA HIS A 30 -8.79 13.98 7.02
C HIS A 30 -9.72 12.88 6.48
N GLU A 31 -9.74 12.68 5.16
CA GLU A 31 -10.54 11.63 4.50
C GLU A 31 -9.99 10.25 4.87
N PHE A 32 -8.69 10.06 4.71
CA PHE A 32 -8.01 8.81 5.07
C PHE A 32 -8.09 8.51 6.58
N PHE A 33 -8.02 9.53 7.43
CA PHE A 33 -8.24 9.35 8.87
C PHE A 33 -9.63 8.77 9.16
N ARG A 34 -10.68 9.29 8.51
CA ARG A 34 -12.05 8.75 8.68
C ARG A 34 -12.16 7.30 8.21
N MET A 35 -11.44 6.94 7.14
CA MET A 35 -11.43 5.56 6.62
C MET A 35 -10.69 4.58 7.54
N PHE A 36 -9.65 5.04 8.25
CA PHE A 36 -8.74 4.15 8.98
C PHE A 36 -8.83 4.21 10.50
N LYS A 37 -9.51 5.21 11.10
CA LYS A 37 -9.53 5.45 12.55
C LYS A 37 -9.92 4.24 13.40
N ASP A 38 -10.72 3.32 12.86
CA ASP A 38 -11.24 2.15 13.55
C ASP A 38 -10.58 0.82 13.10
N LYS A 39 -9.48 0.90 12.32
CA LYS A 39 -8.69 -0.29 11.95
C LYS A 39 -7.82 -0.71 13.12
N ASN A 40 -7.68 -2.01 13.36
CA ASN A 40 -6.86 -2.56 14.45
C ASN A 40 -5.39 -2.77 14.06
N TYR A 41 -5.08 -2.87 12.77
CA TYR A 41 -3.76 -3.26 12.27
C TYR A 41 -3.33 -2.45 11.04
N CYS A 42 -2.03 -2.18 10.92
CA CYS A 42 -1.41 -1.47 9.78
C CYS A 42 -0.01 -2.02 9.49
N ILE A 43 0.30 -2.21 8.21
CA ILE A 43 1.67 -2.46 7.73
C ILE A 43 2.10 -1.25 6.89
N LEU A 44 3.27 -0.70 7.22
CA LEU A 44 3.96 0.24 6.35
C LEU A 44 5.11 -0.48 5.63
N ILE A 45 5.09 -0.41 4.31
CA ILE A 45 6.07 -1.01 3.42
C ILE A 45 6.94 0.11 2.86
N PHE A 46 8.23 0.03 3.15
CA PHE A 46 9.20 1.01 2.68
C PHE A 46 9.88 0.47 1.44
N LEU A 47 9.58 1.07 0.29
CA LEU A 47 10.24 0.73 -0.97
C LEU A 47 11.61 1.40 -1.02
N LYS A 48 12.63 0.63 -1.41
CA LYS A 48 13.99 1.14 -1.61
C LYS A 48 14.36 1.03 -3.09
N ASN A 49 14.85 2.12 -3.66
CA ASN A 49 15.28 2.22 -5.06
C ASN A 49 14.23 1.71 -6.07
N PRO A 50 12.98 2.22 -6.03
CA PRO A 50 12.00 1.87 -7.05
C PRO A 50 12.51 2.32 -8.43
N ILE A 51 12.34 1.45 -9.43
CA ILE A 51 12.71 1.75 -10.82
C ILE A 51 11.47 2.00 -11.66
N GLY A 52 11.53 3.00 -12.53
CA GLY A 52 10.50 3.23 -13.54
C GLY A 52 10.54 2.15 -14.61
N ILE A 53 9.36 1.69 -15.05
CA ILE A 53 9.20 0.73 -16.14
C ILE A 53 8.12 1.22 -17.09
N LYS A 54 8.15 0.77 -18.35
CA LYS A 54 7.06 1.05 -19.30
C LYS A 54 5.76 0.39 -18.79
N PRO A 55 4.61 1.08 -18.80
CA PRO A 55 3.32 0.48 -18.47
C PRO A 55 3.04 -0.76 -19.31
N PHE A 56 2.37 -1.75 -18.73
CA PHE A 56 1.97 -3.00 -19.39
C PHE A 56 0.69 -3.55 -18.76
N GLU A 57 -0.03 -4.40 -19.49
CA GLU A 57 -1.18 -5.13 -18.96
C GLU A 57 -0.75 -6.29 -18.06
N ILE A 58 -1.34 -6.34 -16.87
CA ILE A 58 -1.03 -7.38 -15.88
C ILE A 58 -1.86 -8.64 -16.19
N ASP A 59 -1.18 -9.75 -16.44
CA ASP A 59 -1.80 -11.09 -16.43
C ASP A 59 -1.71 -11.70 -15.03
N LYS A 60 -2.88 -11.99 -14.45
CA LYS A 60 -3.02 -12.59 -13.10
C LYS A 60 -3.38 -14.08 -13.16
N THR A 61 -3.35 -14.70 -14.34
CA THR A 61 -3.66 -16.13 -14.51
C THR A 61 -2.77 -16.98 -13.61
N GLY A 62 -3.38 -17.82 -12.76
CA GLY A 62 -2.65 -18.68 -11.81
C GLY A 62 -2.27 -18.01 -10.47
N PHE A 63 -2.59 -16.73 -10.23
CA PHE A 63 -2.28 -16.01 -8.99
C PHE A 63 -3.47 -15.82 -8.02
N GLY A 64 -4.63 -16.43 -8.31
CA GLY A 64 -5.84 -16.37 -7.50
C GLY A 64 -6.63 -15.05 -7.66
N ALA A 65 -7.95 -15.11 -7.48
CA ALA A 65 -8.85 -14.00 -7.83
C ALA A 65 -8.83 -12.80 -6.85
N MET A 66 -8.29 -12.95 -5.62
CA MET A 66 -8.37 -11.92 -4.57
C MET A 66 -7.06 -11.77 -3.75
N SER A 67 -5.91 -11.85 -4.41
CA SER A 67 -4.62 -11.62 -3.76
C SER A 67 -4.34 -10.12 -3.66
N ALA A 68 -4.03 -9.63 -2.46
CA ALA A 68 -3.62 -8.24 -2.26
C ALA A 68 -2.33 -7.94 -3.03
N TRP A 69 -1.35 -8.87 -3.02
CA TRP A 69 -0.06 -8.75 -3.72
C TRP A 69 0.26 -10.01 -4.55
N ILE A 70 1.14 -9.84 -5.53
CA ILE A 70 1.67 -10.92 -6.38
C ILE A 70 3.18 -10.96 -6.19
N ILE A 71 3.71 -12.16 -5.96
CA ILE A 71 5.16 -12.41 -5.90
C ILE A 71 5.55 -13.17 -7.16
N ALA A 72 6.36 -12.53 -8.01
CA ALA A 72 6.87 -13.13 -9.23
C ALA A 72 8.40 -13.06 -9.23
N LYS A 73 9.07 -14.17 -9.58
CA LYS A 73 10.53 -14.21 -9.72
C LYS A 73 11.04 -13.27 -10.82
N ASN A 74 10.23 -13.04 -11.85
CA ASN A 74 10.52 -12.13 -12.95
C ASN A 74 9.23 -11.41 -13.35
N ILE A 75 9.29 -10.10 -13.55
CA ILE A 75 8.16 -9.28 -13.97
C ILE A 75 7.57 -9.72 -15.31
N SER A 76 8.36 -10.36 -16.20
CA SER A 76 7.86 -10.94 -17.45
C SER A 76 6.78 -12.00 -17.25
N LYS A 77 6.70 -12.63 -16.07
CA LYS A 77 5.68 -13.64 -15.75
C LYS A 77 4.29 -13.06 -15.50
N VAL A 78 4.19 -11.76 -15.29
CA VAL A 78 2.92 -11.06 -15.05
C VAL A 78 2.60 -10.06 -16.17
N LYS A 79 3.36 -10.09 -17.26
CA LYS A 79 3.07 -9.30 -18.47
C LYS A 79 2.20 -10.13 -19.40
N ARG A 80 1.10 -9.54 -19.87
CA ARG A 80 0.41 -10.08 -21.04
C ARG A 80 1.30 -9.88 -22.27
N CYS A 81 1.53 -10.96 -23.03
CA CYS A 81 2.33 -10.95 -24.26
C CYS A 81 1.61 -10.20 -25.39
#